data_AF-A0A7C4RTT0-F1
#
_entry.id   AF-A0A7C4RTT0-F1
#
_cell.length_a   1.000
_cell.length_b   1.000
_cell.length_c   1.000
_cell.angle_alpha   90.00
_cell.angle_beta   90.00
_cell.angle_gamma   90.00
#
_symmetry.space_group_name_H-M   'P 1'
#
loop_
_entity.id
_entity.type
_entity.pdbx_description
1 polymer ?
#
loop_
_entity_poly.entity_id
_entity_poly.type
_entity_poly.pdbx_seq_one_letter_code
_entity_poly.pdbx_strand_id
1 'polypeptide(L)' 'MLSFLRKNAGTWLIKVLLGAIVLVFIFWGVGSFRERGEGWAAKIDGEPISYEQYNQTYTQMVEYYRKAYGQQFN' A
#
# COMPACT_ATOMS: atom_id res chain seq x y z
N MET A 1 -31.56 38.65 -2.39
CA MET A 1 -30.96 37.30 -2.30
C MET A 1 -29.62 37.14 -3.04
N LEU A 2 -29.01 38.19 -3.65
CA LEU A 2 -27.63 38.15 -4.19
C LEU A 2 -26.53 38.57 -3.18
N SER A 3 -26.92 39.06 -2.01
CA SER A 3 -26.00 39.55 -0.97
C SER A 3 -25.23 38.43 -0.27
N PHE A 4 -25.79 37.21 -0.22
CA PHE A 4 -25.12 36.03 0.35
C PHE A 4 -23.92 35.57 -0.48
N LEU A 5 -23.99 35.76 -1.81
CA LEU A 5 -22.94 35.36 -2.74
C LEU A 5 -21.71 36.27 -2.59
N ARG A 6 -21.89 37.60 -2.46
CA ARG A 6 -20.76 38.55 -2.34
C ARG A 6 -20.07 38.51 -0.97
N LYS A 7 -20.80 38.22 0.11
CA LYS A 7 -20.26 38.26 1.48
C LYS A 7 -19.47 37.01 1.86
N ASN A 8 -19.70 35.90 1.15
CA ASN A 8 -19.11 34.59 1.45
C ASN A 8 -18.46 33.92 0.22
N ALA A 9 -18.36 34.59 -0.94
CA ALA A 9 -17.81 33.98 -2.17
C ALA A 9 -16.43 33.34 -1.94
N GLY A 10 -15.54 34.00 -1.18
CA GLY A 10 -14.23 33.42 -0.84
C GLY A 10 -14.36 32.16 0.02
N THR A 11 -15.18 32.21 1.07
CA THR A 11 -15.36 31.11 2.03
C THR A 11 -16.20 29.95 1.49
N TRP A 12 -17.09 30.19 0.52
CA TRP A 12 -17.88 29.15 -0.11
C TRP A 12 -17.08 28.47 -1.24
N LEU A 13 -16.33 29.24 -2.04
CA LEU A 13 -15.45 28.70 -3.07
C LEU A 13 -14.37 27.77 -2.48
N ILE A 14 -13.75 28.17 -1.37
CA ILE A 14 -12.74 27.32 -0.70
C ILE A 14 -13.35 26.01 -0.17
N LYS A 15 -14.60 26.04 0.33
CA LYS A 15 -15.30 24.83 0.80
C LYS A 15 -15.58 23.86 -0.34
N VAL A 16 -15.96 24.37 -1.51
CA VAL A 16 -16.19 23.54 -2.71
C VAL A 16 -14.89 22.90 -3.18
N LEU A 17 -13.79 23.67 -3.27
CA LEU A 17 -12.48 23.16 -3.67
C LEU A 17 -11.95 22.11 -2.66
N LEU A 18 -12.08 22.38 -1.36
CA LEU A 18 -11.67 21.44 -0.32
C LEU A 18 -12.54 20.16 -0.37
N GLY A 19 -13.84 20.29 -0.60
CA GLY A 19 -14.75 19.16 -0.80
C GLY A 19 -14.37 18.31 -2.02
N ALA A 20 -14.01 18.94 -3.15
CA ALA A 20 -13.56 18.23 -4.34
C ALA A 20 -12.28 17.41 -4.08
N ILE A 21 -11.31 17.96 -3.33
CA ILE A 21 -10.10 17.24 -2.92
C ILE A 21 -10.47 16.03 -2.05
N VAL A 22 -11.32 16.21 -1.04
CA VAL A 22 -11.79 15.12 -0.16
C VAL A 22 -12.47 14.01 -0.97
N LEU A 23 -13.31 14.36 -1.94
CA LEU A 23 -13.97 13.37 -2.81
C LEU A 23 -12.94 12.53 -3.59
N VAL A 24 -11.92 13.17 -4.17
CA VAL A 24 -10.84 12.43 -4.86
C VAL A 24 -10.13 11.48 -3.89
N PHE A 25 -9.86 11.89 -2.65
CA PHE A 25 -9.26 11.01 -1.64
C PHE A 25 -10.18 9.86 -1.20
N ILE A 26 -11.51 10.02 -1.28
CA ILE A 26 -12.46 8.93 -1.02
C ILE A 26 -12.42 7.92 -2.18
N PHE A 27 -12.46 8.39 -3.44
CA PHE A 27 -12.44 7.53 -4.62
C PHE A 27 -11.07 6.90 -4.88
N TRP A 28 -9.98 7.58 -4.53
CA TRP A 28 -8.61 7.08 -4.69
C TRP A 28 -8.09 6.33 -3.45
N GLY A 29 -8.73 6.57 -2.30
CA GLY A 29 -8.50 5.86 -1.04
C GLY A 29 -7.43 6.50 -0.16
N VAL A 30 -7.86 7.21 0.89
CA VAL A 30 -7.07 7.37 2.13
C VAL A 30 -7.11 6.04 2.89
N GLY A 31 -6.12 5.17 2.65
CA GLY A 31 -5.91 4.02 3.53
C GLY A 31 -5.95 2.64 2.89
N SER A 32 -5.66 2.49 1.60
CA SER A 32 -5.20 1.19 1.07
C SER A 32 -3.85 0.74 1.66
N PHE A 33 -3.32 1.45 2.66
CA PHE A 33 -2.34 0.91 3.61
C PHE A 33 -2.89 -0.25 4.45
N ARG A 34 -4.20 -0.48 4.49
CA ARG A 34 -4.79 -1.63 5.19
C ARG A 34 -4.84 -2.92 4.36
N GLU A 35 -4.51 -2.86 3.07
CA GLU A 35 -4.44 -4.02 2.16
C GLU A 35 -3.05 -4.29 1.59
N ARG A 36 -2.00 -3.59 2.06
CA ARG A 36 -0.70 -4.27 2.17
C ARG A 36 -0.78 -5.16 3.40
N GLY A 37 -1.61 -6.21 3.27
CA GLY A 37 -1.78 -7.26 4.25
C GLY A 37 -0.41 -7.61 4.78
N GLU A 38 -0.16 -7.13 6.00
CA GLU A 38 0.36 -7.92 7.10
C GLU A 38 1.57 -8.70 6.60
N GLY A 39 2.79 -8.14 6.72
CA GLY A 39 4.03 -8.51 6.01
C GLY A 39 4.53 -9.95 6.22
N TRP A 40 3.66 -10.92 6.02
CA TRP A 40 3.80 -12.35 6.15
C TRP A 40 3.37 -13.04 4.86
N ALA A 41 4.21 -13.97 4.42
CA ALA A 41 3.97 -14.80 3.24
C ALA A 41 2.96 -15.92 3.52
N ALA A 42 2.96 -16.47 4.75
CA ALA A 42 2.01 -17.48 5.20
C ALA A 42 1.89 -17.47 6.74
N LYS A 43 0.79 -17.99 7.27
CA LYS A 43 0.64 -18.33 8.69
C LYS A 43 0.60 -19.86 8.79
N ILE A 44 1.55 -20.48 9.49
CA ILE A 44 1.60 -21.94 9.71
C ILE A 44 1.41 -22.19 11.20
N ASP A 45 0.42 -23.00 11.58
CA ASP A 45 0.05 -23.27 12.98
C ASP A 45 -0.19 -22.00 13.84
N GLY A 46 -0.58 -20.90 13.19
CA GLY A 46 -0.78 -19.60 13.83
C GLY A 46 0.46 -18.71 13.92
N GLU A 47 1.64 -19.20 13.53
CA GLU A 47 2.87 -18.42 13.48
C GLU A 47 2.98 -17.66 12.14
N PRO A 48 3.10 -16.31 12.16
CA PRO A 48 3.24 -15.52 10.94
C PRO A 48 4.67 -15.60 10.39
N ILE A 49 4.83 -16.15 9.19
CA ILE A 49 6.10 -16.16 8.47
C ILE A 49 6.22 -14.87 7.69
N SER A 50 7.17 -13.98 8.05
CA SER A 50 7.33 -12.71 7.34
C SER A 50 7.70 -12.91 5.86
N TYR A 51 7.27 -11.99 4.99
CA TYR A 51 7.64 -12.01 3.57
C TYR A 51 9.16 -11.87 3.38
N GLU A 52 9.80 -11.10 4.28
CA GLU A 52 11.25 -10.95 4.32
C GLU A 52 11.96 -12.26 4.63
N GLN A 53 11.49 -13.00 5.65
CA GLN A 53 12.06 -14.27 6.05
C GLN A 53 11.92 -15.35 4.97
N TYR A 54 10.78 -15.35 4.26
CA TYR A 54 10.59 -16.20 3.08
C TYR A 54 11.66 -15.91 2.00
N ASN A 55 11.83 -14.64 1.63
CA ASN A 55 12.74 -14.26 0.56
C ASN A 55 14.22 -14.53 0.90
N GLN A 56 14.61 -14.28 2.16
CA GLN A 56 15.95 -14.59 2.65
C GLN A 56 16.23 -16.10 2.58
N THR A 57 15.29 -16.92 3.07
CA THR A 57 15.41 -18.38 3.09
C THR A 57 15.48 -18.94 1.66
N TYR A 58 14.59 -18.49 0.78
CA TYR A 58 14.56 -18.90 -0.62
C TYR A 58 15.89 -18.59 -1.34
N THR A 59 16.40 -17.37 -1.16
CA THR A 59 17.67 -16.96 -1.77
C THR A 59 18.84 -17.82 -1.28
N GLN A 60 18.89 -18.14 0.02
CA GLN A 60 19.92 -19.01 0.58
C GLN A 60 19.85 -20.43 0.02
N MET A 61 18.64 -20.99 -0.13
CA MET A 61 18.43 -22.30 -0.73
C MET A 61 18.93 -22.32 -2.18
N VAL A 62 18.50 -21.34 -2.99
CA VAL A 62 18.93 -21.22 -4.39
C VAL A 62 20.45 -21.09 -4.48
N GLU A 63 21.08 -20.28 -3.64
CA GLU A 63 22.53 -20.13 -3.58
C GLU A 63 23.24 -21.43 -3.16
N TYR A 64 22.68 -22.20 -2.23
CA TYR A 64 23.20 -23.50 -1.85
C TYR A 64 23.16 -24.49 -3.03
N TYR A 65 22.01 -24.59 -3.70
CA TYR A 65 21.85 -25.44 -4.88
C TYR A 65 22.76 -25.00 -6.03
N ARG A 66 22.89 -23.69 -6.25
CA ARG A 66 23.81 -23.13 -7.26
C ARG A 66 25.27 -23.47 -6.95
N LYS A 67 25.69 -23.45 -5.68
CA LYS A 67 27.05 -23.85 -5.28
C LYS A 67 27.28 -25.35 -5.40
N ALA A 68 26.28 -26.16 -5.08
CA ALA A 68 26.37 -27.62 -5.13
C ALA A 68 26.33 -28.16 -6.57
N TYR A 69 25.50 -27.58 -7.43
CA TYR A 69 25.22 -28.09 -8.78
C TYR A 69 25.78 -27.20 -9.91
N GLY A 70 26.29 -26.00 -9.59
CA GLY A 70 27.10 -25.17 -10.48
C GLY A 70 26.51 -24.99 -11.89
N GLN A 71 27.20 -25.57 -12.88
CA GLN A 71 26.87 -25.48 -14.32
C GLN A 71 25.69 -26.36 -14.75
N GLN A 72 25.16 -27.21 -13.88
CA GLN A 72 24.06 -28.13 -14.19
C GLN A 72 22.68 -27.62 -13.75
N PHE A 73 22.62 -26.40 -13.19
CA PHE A 73 21.39 -25.74 -12.73
C PHE A 73 20.71 -24.86 -13.82
N ASN A 74 21.15 -24.98 -15.08
CA ASN A 74 20.52 -24.35 -16.25
C ASN A 74 19.59 -25.33 -16.96
#